data_AF-A0A5M9Z4M5-F1
#
_entry.id   AF-A0A5M9Z4M5-F1
#
_cell.length_a   1.000
_cell.length_b   1.000
_cell.length_c   1.000
_cell.angle_alpha   90.00
_cell.angle_beta   90.00
_cell.angle_gamma   90.00
#
_symmetry.space_group_name_H-M   'P 1'
#
loop_
_entity.id
_entity.type
_entity.pdbx_description
1 polymer ?
#
loop_
_entity_poly.entity_id
_entity_poly.type
_entity_poly.pdbx_seq_one_letter_code
_entity_poly.pdbx_strand_id
1 'polypeptide(L)'
;MNLRNHSSLHKLFYSLDQGKGYAKHLINFIAKKYQNKYQILQVGTGDSPLTIPFYEKCGFKRSGKIKDFFVKNYDHPIFEAGHQLLDMIYLSKRLN
;
A
#
# COMPACT_ATOMS: atom_id res chain seq x y z
N MET A 1 -14.83 7.83 -13.71
CA MET A 1 -15.43 7.81 -12.36
C MET A 1 -14.45 8.51 -11.43
N ASN A 2 -14.77 9.74 -11.01
CA ASN A 2 -13.88 10.64 -10.29
C ASN A 2 -14.16 10.50 -8.78
N LEU A 3 -13.23 9.88 -8.03
CA LEU A 3 -13.38 9.54 -6.60
C LEU A 3 -13.02 10.72 -5.68
N ARG A 4 -13.45 11.94 -6.01
CA ARG A 4 -12.95 13.16 -5.34
C ARG A 4 -13.69 13.62 -4.10
N ASN A 5 -14.83 13.06 -3.73
CA ASN A 5 -15.57 13.55 -2.56
C ASN A 5 -16.35 12.43 -1.89
N HIS A 6 -15.76 11.68 -0.97
CA HIS A 6 -16.53 11.00 0.09
C HIS A 6 -15.60 10.61 1.25
N SER A 7 -15.63 11.40 2.32
CA SER A 7 -15.12 11.04 3.66
C SER A 7 -15.77 9.77 4.23
N SER A 8 -16.83 9.27 3.59
CA SER A 8 -17.53 8.02 3.89
C SER A 8 -16.74 6.75 3.48
N LEU A 9 -15.79 6.85 2.53
CA LEU A 9 -15.01 5.70 2.04
C LEU A 9 -13.91 5.26 3.02
N HIS A 10 -13.48 6.14 3.92
CA HIS A 10 -12.48 5.80 4.94
C HIS A 10 -12.99 4.73 5.92
N LYS A 11 -14.32 4.64 6.12
CA LYS A 11 -14.95 3.57 6.92
C LYS A 11 -15.14 2.25 6.15
N LEU A 12 -15.12 2.26 4.82
CA LEU A 12 -15.28 1.02 4.03
C LEU A 12 -14.03 0.14 4.03
N PHE A 13 -12.83 0.72 4.24
CA PHE A 13 -11.60 -0.05 4.30
C PHE A 13 -11.31 -0.67 5.67
N TYR A 14 -11.92 -0.18 6.75
CA TYR A 14 -11.96 -0.87 8.05
C TYR A 14 -13.07 -1.92 8.09
N SER A 15 -13.03 -2.85 7.12
CA SER A 15 -13.94 -3.99 7.07
C SER A 15 -13.71 -4.95 8.24
N LEU A 16 -14.77 -5.64 8.70
CA LEU A 16 -14.73 -6.75 9.67
C LEU A 16 -13.77 -7.90 9.27
N ASP A 17 -13.24 -7.87 8.06
CA ASP A 17 -12.35 -8.87 7.49
C ASP A 17 -10.85 -8.51 7.57
N GLN A 18 -10.52 -7.37 8.18
CA GLN A 18 -9.14 -7.07 8.55
C GLN A 18 -8.61 -8.09 9.58
N GLY A 19 -7.30 -8.32 9.58
CA GLY A 19 -6.67 -9.29 10.50
C GLY A 19 -6.88 -10.76 10.14
N LYS A 20 -7.75 -11.10 9.18
CA LYS A 20 -8.00 -12.48 8.73
C LYS A 20 -6.97 -13.02 7.74
N GLY A 21 -5.96 -12.23 7.38
CA GLY A 21 -4.84 -12.66 6.54
C GLY A 21 -5.12 -12.68 5.03
N TYR A 22 -6.28 -12.20 4.56
CA TYR A 22 -6.62 -12.19 3.12
C TYR A 22 -5.61 -11.42 2.27
N ALA A 23 -5.17 -10.24 2.73
CA ALA A 23 -4.18 -9.45 2.01
C ALA A 23 -2.84 -10.20 1.82
N LYS A 24 -2.39 -10.92 2.85
CA LYS A 24 -1.18 -11.76 2.76
C LYS A 24 -1.37 -12.92 1.77
N HIS A 25 -2.54 -13.56 1.80
CA HIS A 25 -2.88 -14.61 0.82
C HIS A 25 -2.89 -14.08 -0.62
N LEU A 26 -3.46 -12.90 -0.84
CA LEU A 26 -3.49 -12.26 -2.16
C LEU A 26 -2.07 -11.93 -2.65
N ILE A 27 -1.23 -11.35 -1.80
CA ILE A 27 0.19 -11.08 -2.13
C ILE A 27 0.91 -12.38 -2.52
N ASN A 28 0.74 -13.44 -1.72
CA ASN A 28 1.38 -14.73 -2.00
C ASN A 28 0.87 -15.35 -3.30
N PHE A 29 -0.43 -15.24 -3.57
CA PHE A 29 -1.04 -15.71 -4.81
C PHE A 29 -0.46 -14.98 -6.02
N ILE A 30 -0.40 -13.64 -5.99
CA ILE A 30 0.17 -12.83 -7.07
C ILE A 30 1.65 -13.18 -7.26
N ALA A 31 2.44 -13.23 -6.18
CA ALA A 31 3.85 -13.60 -6.25
C ALA A 31 4.05 -14.95 -6.94
N LYS A 32 3.32 -15.99 -6.49
CA LYS A 32 3.40 -17.34 -7.07
C LYS A 32 2.96 -17.37 -8.54
N LYS A 33 1.87 -16.67 -8.88
CA LYS A 33 1.34 -16.63 -10.26
C LYS A 33 2.33 -16.04 -11.27
N TYR A 34 3.16 -15.11 -10.82
CA TYR A 34 3.98 -14.28 -11.70
C TYR A 34 5.49 -14.50 -11.56
N GLN A 35 5.93 -15.38 -10.66
CA GLN A 35 7.35 -15.61 -10.37
C GLN A 35 8.19 -16.03 -11.60
N ASN A 36 7.58 -16.77 -12.54
CA ASN A 36 8.26 -17.20 -13.77
C ASN A 36 8.24 -16.16 -14.90
N LYS A 37 7.57 -15.02 -14.70
CA LYS A 37 7.39 -13.97 -15.72
C LYS A 37 8.09 -12.66 -15.35
N TYR A 38 8.18 -12.36 -14.06
CA TYR A 38 8.76 -11.11 -13.57
C TYR A 38 9.70 -11.40 -12.41
N GLN A 39 10.78 -10.61 -12.31
CA GLN A 39 11.78 -10.79 -11.26
C GLN A 39 11.43 -10.03 -9.97
N ILE A 40 10.58 -9.01 -10.06
CA ILE A 40 10.29 -8.08 -8.96
C ILE A 40 8.80 -7.79 -8.92
N LEU A 41 8.22 -7.86 -7.72
CA LEU A 41 6.93 -7.28 -7.39
C LEU A 41 7.17 -5.97 -6.63
N GLN A 42 6.54 -4.88 -7.05
CA GLN A 42 6.67 -3.56 -6.44
C GLN A 42 5.31 -3.05 -5.96
N VAL A 43 5.29 -2.32 -4.85
CA VAL A 43 4.12 -1.64 -4.30
C VAL A 43 4.48 -0.20 -3.94
N GLY A 44 3.57 0.73 -4.21
CA GLY A 44 3.62 2.10 -3.70
C GLY A 44 2.58 2.27 -2.60
N THR A 45 2.97 2.84 -1.46
CA THR A 45 2.08 3.09 -0.32
C THR A 45 2.43 4.40 0.37
N GLY A 46 1.55 4.92 1.22
CA GLY A 46 1.87 6.06 2.08
C GLY A 46 2.98 5.72 3.05
N ASP A 47 3.80 6.71 3.43
CA ASP A 47 4.74 6.55 4.55
C ASP A 47 3.95 6.49 5.87
N SER A 48 3.44 5.31 6.18
CA SER A 48 2.47 5.08 7.25
C SER A 48 2.95 3.96 8.16
N PRO A 49 2.91 4.15 9.50
CA PRO A 49 3.30 3.12 10.45
C PRO A 49 2.36 1.90 10.41
N LEU A 50 1.20 1.99 9.76
CA LEU A 50 0.27 0.87 9.61
C LEU A 50 0.58 0.00 8.39
N THR A 51 0.96 0.58 7.26
CA THR A 51 1.06 -0.13 5.98
C THR A 51 2.45 -0.71 5.75
N ILE A 52 3.50 0.05 6.09
CA ILE A 52 4.89 -0.38 5.88
C ILE A 52 5.20 -1.72 6.57
N PRO A 53 4.88 -1.92 7.87
CA PRO A 53 5.20 -3.17 8.54
C PRO A 53 4.46 -4.39 7.95
N PHE A 54 3.28 -4.19 7.37
CA PHE A 54 2.55 -5.27 6.70
C PHE A 54 3.30 -5.78 5.47
N TYR A 55 3.76 -4.88 4.60
CA TYR A 55 4.51 -5.26 3.41
C TYR A 55 5.89 -5.83 3.76
N GLU A 56 6.57 -5.27 4.77
CA GLU A 56 7.84 -5.80 5.28
C GLU A 56 7.66 -7.24 5.81
N LYS A 57 6.58 -7.52 6.57
CA LYS A 57 6.21 -8.89 6.99
C LYS A 57 5.89 -9.83 5.82
N CYS A 58 5.53 -9.30 4.65
CA CYS A 58 5.32 -10.07 3.43
C CYS A 58 6.62 -10.29 2.62
N GLY A 59 7.75 -9.78 3.10
CA GLY A 59 9.07 -9.92 2.48
C GLY A 59 9.43 -8.82 1.48
N PHE A 60 8.68 -7.71 1.47
CA PHE A 60 9.08 -6.52 0.71
C PHE A 60 10.13 -5.72 1.47
N LYS A 61 10.95 -4.97 0.74
CA LYS A 61 11.93 -4.03 1.29
C LYS A 61 11.73 -2.68 0.64
N ARG A 62 11.90 -1.59 1.39
CA ARG A 62 11.90 -0.23 0.83
C ARG A 62 12.90 -0.13 -0.32
N SER A 63 12.47 0.49 -1.42
CA SER A 63 13.26 0.61 -2.65
C SER A 63 13.25 2.00 -3.27
N GLY A 64 12.41 2.90 -2.77
CA GLY A 64 12.40 4.29 -3.25
C GLY A 64 11.35 5.14 -2.55
N LYS A 65 11.33 6.42 -2.89
CA LYS A 65 10.37 7.41 -2.38
C LYS A 65 10.05 8.44 -3.45
N ILE A 66 8.77 8.81 -3.54
CA ILE A 66 8.33 10.02 -4.24
C ILE A 66 7.94 11.06 -3.20
N LYS A 67 8.72 12.14 -3.14
CA LYS A 67 8.49 13.23 -2.19
C LYS A 67 7.23 14.02 -2.56
N ASP A 68 6.42 14.34 -1.55
CA ASP A 68 5.21 15.17 -1.65
C ASP A 68 4.15 14.59 -2.60
N PHE A 69 4.17 13.27 -2.83
CA PHE A 69 3.24 12.61 -3.74
C PHE A 69 1.78 12.90 -3.39
N PHE A 70 1.39 12.76 -2.13
CA PHE A 70 -0.01 12.89 -1.75
C PHE A 70 -0.51 14.34 -1.84
N VAL A 71 0.29 15.32 -1.41
CA VAL A 71 -0.09 16.74 -1.48
C VAL A 71 -0.08 17.29 -2.91
N LYS A 72 0.68 16.68 -3.83
CA LYS A 72 0.69 17.07 -5.25
C LYS A 72 -0.44 16.43 -6.06
N ASN A 73 -0.90 15.25 -5.67
CA ASN A 73 -1.86 14.46 -6.46
C ASN A 73 -3.29 14.49 -5.92
N TYR A 74 -3.50 14.97 -4.69
CA TYR A 74 -4.82 15.09 -4.06
C TYR A 74 -5.08 16.54 -3.63
N ASP A 75 -6.32 16.99 -3.81
CA ASP A 75 -6.77 18.36 -3.50
C ASP A 75 -7.07 18.58 -2.01
N HIS A 76 -6.98 17.52 -1.20
CA HIS A 76 -7.13 17.57 0.25
C HIS A 76 -6.10 16.67 0.95
N PRO A 77 -5.69 17.00 2.19
CA PRO A 77 -4.83 16.14 3.00
C PRO A 77 -5.41 14.75 3.24
N ILE A 78 -4.58 13.72 3.12
CA ILE A 78 -4.93 12.33 3.45
C ILE A 78 -4.24 11.96 4.76
N PHE A 79 -4.98 11.34 5.68
CA PHE A 79 -4.46 10.92 6.99
C PHE A 79 -4.71 9.44 7.23
N GLU A 80 -3.70 8.72 7.73
CA GLU A 80 -3.82 7.35 8.24
C GLU A 80 -3.30 7.28 9.69
N ALA A 81 -4.09 6.70 10.60
CA ALA A 81 -3.76 6.66 12.03
C ALA A 81 -3.36 8.02 12.64
N GLY A 82 -3.96 9.11 12.15
CA GLY A 82 -3.63 10.47 12.58
C GLY A 82 -2.34 11.05 11.96
N HIS A 83 -1.64 10.31 11.09
CA HIS A 83 -0.47 10.78 10.35
C HIS A 83 -0.87 11.26 8.96
N GLN A 84 -0.50 12.50 8.61
CA GLN A 84 -0.71 12.99 7.25
C GLN A 84 0.24 12.30 6.29
N LEU A 85 -0.31 11.69 5.23
CA LEU A 85 0.50 11.14 4.17
C LEU A 85 1.00 12.29 3.28
N LEU A 86 2.32 12.43 3.18
CA LEU A 86 2.98 13.40 2.31
C LEU A 86 3.69 12.68 1.17
N ASP A 87 4.56 11.74 1.53
CA ASP A 87 5.41 10.98 0.62
C ASP A 87 4.78 9.63 0.26
N MET A 88 5.05 9.15 -0.96
CA MET A 88 4.80 7.76 -1.33
C MET A 88 6.09 6.96 -1.23
N ILE A 89 6.06 5.84 -0.51
CA ILE A 89 7.15 4.90 -0.35
C ILE A 89 6.95 3.74 -1.32
N TYR A 90 7.99 3.42 -2.09
CA TYR A 90 8.05 2.18 -2.85
C TYR A 90 8.72 1.09 -2.02
N LEU A 91 8.11 -0.09 -2.03
CA LEU A 91 8.73 -1.32 -1.56
C LEU A 91 8.74 -2.35 -2.69
N SER A 92 9.76 -3.20 -2.71
CA SER A 92 9.92 -4.27 -3.70
C SER A 92 10.27 -5.60 -3.04
N LYS A 93 9.80 -6.68 -3.66
CA LYS A 93 10.12 -8.07 -3.31
C LYS A 93 10.62 -8.77 -4.57
N ARG A 94 11.78 -9.43 -4.49
CA ARG A 94 12.23 -10.34 -5.55
C ARG A 94 11.32 -11.56 -5.59
N LEU A 95 10.94 -11.97 -6.80
CA LEU A 95 10.25 -13.22 -7.07
C LEU A 95 11.30 -14.25 -7.46
N ASN A 96 11.16 -15.47 -6.94
CA ASN A 96 12.08 -16.59 -7.16
C ASN A 96 11.49 -17.59 -8.15
#